data_AF-A0A0Q1BSZ2-F1
#
_entry.id   AF-A0A0Q1BSZ2-F1
#
_cell.length_a   1.000
_cell.length_b   1.000
_cell.length_c   1.000
_cell.angle_alpha   90.00
_cell.angle_beta   90.00
_cell.angle_gamma   90.00
#
_symmetry.space_group_name_H-M   'P 1'
#
loop_
_entity.id
_entity.type
_entity.pdbx_description
1 polymer ?
#
loop_
_entity_poly.entity_id
_entity_poly.type
_entity_poly.pdbx_seq_one_letter_code
_entity_poly.pdbx_strand_id
1 'polypeptide(L)'
;MDAVNTLSNRELEVAWEWVDGLSADEIADKLFIAYDTVRNHKRAIMKKLNVRSALVVAKLMARHDPEKYLNGLGILITMIILLNR
;
A
#
# COMPACT_ATOMS: atom_id res chain seq x y z
N MET A 1 10.18 -7.11 -15.67
CA MET A 1 8.73 -7.16 -15.35
C MET A 1 8.58 -6.71 -13.92
N ASP A 2 7.75 -5.71 -13.65
CA ASP A 2 7.57 -5.19 -12.30
C ASP A 2 6.88 -6.24 -11.42
N ALA A 3 7.45 -6.58 -10.26
CA ALA A 3 6.89 -7.58 -9.35
C ALA A 3 5.50 -7.15 -8.84
N VAL A 4 5.25 -5.84 -8.75
CA VAL A 4 3.95 -5.31 -8.32
C VAL A 4 2.82 -5.67 -9.30
N ASN A 5 3.12 -5.83 -10.59
CA ASN A 5 2.13 -6.25 -11.59
C ASN A 5 1.64 -7.70 -11.42
N THR A 6 2.25 -8.48 -10.52
CA THR A 6 1.79 -9.84 -10.18
C THR A 6 0.68 -9.87 -9.13
N LEU A 7 0.45 -8.74 -8.46
CA LEU A 7 -0.63 -8.58 -7.49
C LEU A 7 -1.97 -8.51 -8.22
N SER A 8 -3.01 -9.11 -7.64
CA SER A 8 -4.38 -8.90 -8.11
C SER A 8 -4.85 -7.48 -7.76
N ASN A 9 -5.92 -7.01 -8.42
CA ASN A 9 -6.52 -5.72 -8.09
C ASN A 9 -6.83 -5.57 -6.59
N ARG A 10 -7.35 -6.63 -5.98
CA ARG A 10 -7.68 -6.62 -4.55
C ARG A 10 -6.45 -6.60 -3.66
N GLU A 11 -5.40 -7.32 -4.05
CA GLU A 11 -4.11 -7.26 -3.34
C GLU A 11 -3.44 -5.89 -3.49
N LEU A 12 -3.58 -5.22 -4.64
CA LEU A 12 -3.12 -3.85 -4.84
C LEU A 12 -3.84 -2.88 -3.92
N GLU A 13 -5.17 -2.95 -3.84
CA GLU A 13 -5.96 -2.13 -2.91
C GLU A 13 -5.47 -2.30 -1.46
N VAL A 14 -5.36 -3.56 -1.00
CA VAL A 14 -4.85 -3.84 0.36
C VAL A 14 -3.41 -3.36 0.53
N ALA A 15 -2.56 -3.51 -0.49
CA ALA A 15 -1.17 -3.04 -0.42
C ALA A 15 -1.10 -1.52 -0.27
N TRP A 16 -1.89 -0.76 -1.03
CA TRP A 16 -1.94 0.70 -0.95
C TRP A 16 -2.36 1.18 0.44
N GLU A 17 -3.48 0.68 0.95
CA GLU A 17 -3.95 1.05 2.29
C GLU A 17 -2.95 0.64 3.39
N TRP A 18 -2.29 -0.51 3.21
CA TRP A 18 -1.29 -0.97 4.17
C TRP A 18 -0.02 -0.11 4.18
N VAL A 19 0.47 0.34 3.03
CA VAL A 19 1.65 1.22 2.97
C VAL A 19 1.32 2.66 3.38
N ASP A 20 0.05 3.05 3.32
CA ASP A 20 -0.48 4.28 3.93
C ASP A 20 -0.54 4.24 5.46
N GLY A 21 -0.20 3.09 6.06
CA GLY A 21 -0.10 2.95 7.51
C GLY A 21 -1.39 2.48 8.17
N LEU A 22 -2.45 2.15 7.43
CA LEU A 22 -3.68 1.62 8.02
C LEU A 22 -3.43 0.24 8.65
N SER A 23 -4.03 0.06 9.83
CA SER A 23 -4.12 -1.21 10.53
C SER A 23 -4.99 -2.22 9.76
N ALA A 24 -4.91 -3.51 10.11
CA ALA A 24 -5.72 -4.51 9.41
C ALA A 24 -7.23 -4.33 9.66
N ASP A 25 -7.62 -3.77 10.81
CA ASP A 25 -9.02 -3.43 11.12
C ASP A 25 -9.49 -2.23 10.28
N GLU A 26 -8.70 -1.16 10.20
CA GLU A 26 -9.05 0.01 9.35
C GLU A 26 -9.15 -0.36 7.87
N ILE A 27 -8.26 -1.23 7.37
CA ILE A 27 -8.34 -1.74 5.99
C ILE A 27 -9.59 -2.59 5.80
N ALA A 28 -9.93 -3.43 6.79
CA ALA A 28 -11.11 -4.29 6.75
C ALA A 28 -12.39 -3.45 6.63
N ASP A 29 -12.51 -2.43 7.47
CA ASP A 29 -13.62 -1.49 7.46
C ASP A 29 -13.67 -0.69 6.14
N LYS A 30 -12.54 -0.08 5.74
CA LYS A 30 -12.48 0.76 4.53
C LYS A 30 -12.78 0.00 3.25
N LEU A 31 -12.32 -1.24 3.15
CA LEU A 31 -12.50 -2.06 1.97
C LEU A 31 -13.71 -3.00 2.06
N PHE A 32 -14.51 -2.95 3.14
CA PHE A 32 -15.68 -3.80 3.38
C PHE A 32 -15.39 -5.31 3.27
N ILE A 33 -14.32 -5.78 3.92
CA ILE A 33 -13.95 -7.20 4.00
C ILE A 33 -13.58 -7.61 5.42
N ALA A 34 -13.62 -8.91 5.71
CA ALA A 34 -13.21 -9.42 7.02
C ALA A 34 -11.72 -9.14 7.33
N TYR A 35 -11.41 -8.90 8.60
CA TYR A 35 -10.06 -8.75 9.13
C TYR A 35 -9.10 -9.88 8.68
N ASP A 36 -9.55 -11.14 8.77
CA ASP A 36 -8.72 -12.28 8.35
C ASP A 36 -8.47 -12.30 6.84
N THR A 37 -9.40 -11.77 6.04
CA THR A 37 -9.21 -11.59 4.59
C THR A 37 -8.09 -10.59 4.32
N VAL A 38 -8.02 -9.48 5.07
CA VAL A 38 -6.90 -8.52 4.99
C VAL A 38 -5.57 -9.20 5.34
N ARG A 39 -5.52 -9.98 6.43
CA ARG A 39 -4.31 -10.73 6.83
C ARG A 39 -3.87 -11.71 5.75
N ASN A 40 -4.82 -12.40 5.12
CA ASN A 40 -4.55 -13.33 4.03
C ASN A 40 -4.02 -12.59 2.79
N HIS A 41 -4.59 -11.44 2.43
CA HIS A 41 -4.04 -10.59 1.36
C HIS A 41 -2.62 -10.12 1.68
N LYS A 42 -2.33 -9.61 2.89
CA LYS A 42 -0.98 -9.21 3.31
C LYS A 42 0.03 -10.36 3.17
N ARG A 43 -0.35 -11.58 3.54
CA ARG A 43 0.48 -12.79 3.35
C ARG A 43 0.71 -13.12 1.88
N ALA A 44 -0.34 -13.06 1.06
CA ALA A 44 -0.25 -13.31 -0.38
C ALA A 44 0.65 -12.27 -1.07
N ILE A 45 0.50 -10.98 -0.72
CA ILE A 45 1.35 -9.89 -1.21
C ILE A 45 2.82 -10.16 -0.87
N MET A 46 3.15 -10.43 0.40
CA MET A 46 4.53 -10.72 0.80
C MET A 46 5.11 -11.93 0.05
N LYS A 47 4.31 -12.97 -0.16
CA LYS A 47 4.72 -14.16 -0.92
C LYS A 47 4.97 -13.84 -2.39
N LYS A 48 4.06 -13.12 -3.05
CA LYS A 48 4.15 -12.77 -4.48
C LYS A 48 5.31 -11.82 -4.76
N LEU A 49 5.54 -10.85 -3.88
CA LEU A 49 6.66 -9.92 -3.98
C LEU A 49 8.00 -10.51 -3.49
N ASN A 50 7.97 -11.70 -2.87
CA ASN A 50 9.12 -12.35 -2.25
C ASN A 50 9.84 -11.47 -1.21
N VAL A 51 9.05 -10.87 -0.30
CA VAL A 51 9.54 -9.95 0.74
C VAL A 51 9.13 -10.41 2.13
N ARG A 52 9.81 -9.87 3.15
CA ARG A 52 9.61 -10.25 4.56
C ARG A 52 9.14 -9.12 5.47
N SER A 53 8.99 -7.91 4.96
CA SER A 53 8.53 -6.77 5.77
C SER A 53 7.67 -5.80 4.96
N ALA A 54 6.75 -5.15 5.66
CA ALA A 54 5.92 -4.07 5.12
C ALA A 54 6.77 -2.91 4.55
N LEU A 55 7.92 -2.63 5.17
CA LEU A 55 8.85 -1.60 4.69
C LEU A 55 9.37 -1.90 3.27
N VAL A 56 9.69 -3.17 2.98
CA VAL A 56 10.14 -3.54 1.63
C VAL A 56 8.96 -3.52 0.65
N VAL A 57 7.74 -3.87 1.08
CA VAL A 57 6.53 -3.68 0.28
C VAL A 57 6.38 -2.19 -0.09
N ALA A 58 6.41 -1.28 0.88
CA ALA A 58 6.33 0.16 0.66
C ALA A 58 7.38 0.66 -0.35
N LYS A 59 8.65 0.22 -0.21
CA LYS A 59 9.71 0.56 -1.17
C LYS A 59 9.43 0.09 -2.59
N LEU A 60 8.84 -1.10 -2.76
CA LEU A 60 8.46 -1.63 -4.07
C LEU A 60 7.28 -0.87 -4.66
N MET A 61 6.24 -0.60 -3.86
CA MET A 61 5.06 0.16 -4.28
C MET A 61 5.44 1.59 -4.71
N ALA A 62 6.31 2.27 -3.94
CA ALA A 62 6.82 3.60 -4.28
C ALA A 62 7.65 3.63 -5.57
N ARG A 63 8.36 2.53 -5.89
CA ARG A 63 9.10 2.41 -7.16
C ARG A 63 8.15 2.17 -8.34
N HIS A 64 7.07 1.43 -8.11
CA HIS A 64 6.08 1.08 -9.12
C HIS A 64 5.24 2.28 -9.54
N ASP A 65 4.73 3.04 -8.57
CA ASP A 65 3.90 4.21 -8.80
C ASP A 65 4.22 5.30 -7.74
N PRO A 66 5.23 6.14 -8.02
CA PRO A 66 5.66 7.18 -7.09
C PRO A 66 4.55 8.20 -6.81
N GLU A 67 3.78 8.61 -7.82
CA GLU A 67 2.73 9.62 -7.67
C GLU A 67 1.61 9.11 -6.75
N LYS A 68 1.15 7.87 -6.96
CA LYS A 68 0.13 7.28 -6.10
C LYS A 68 0.62 7.08 -4.66
N TYR A 69 1.86 6.62 -4.49
CA TYR A 69 2.46 6.46 -3.16
C TYR A 69 2.53 7.81 -2.42
N LEU A 70 2.93 8.86 -3.14
CA LEU A 70 3.03 10.22 -2.62
C LEU A 70 1.65 10.83 -2.27
N ASN A 71 0.61 10.52 -3.04
CA ASN A 71 -0.75 11.00 -2.78
C ASN A 71 -1.42 10.33 -1.56
N GLY A 72 -1.05 9.08 -1.25
CA GLY A 72 -1.55 8.36 -0.08
C GLY A 72 -1.04 8.92 1.25
N LEU A 73 0.22 9.40 1.30
CA LEU A 73 0.89 9.85 2.52
C LEU A 73 0.23 11.04 3.26
N GLY A 74 -0.85 11.62 2.74
CA GLY A 74 -1.64 12.61 3.44
C GLY A 74 -0.89 13.92 3.68
N ILE A 75 -1.24 14.96 2.93
CA ILE A 75 -1.06 16.38 3.29
C ILE A 75 0.37 16.95 3.09
N LEU A 76 1.45 16.18 3.23
CA LEU A 76 2.80 16.78 3.23
C LEU A 76 3.22 17.42 1.89
N ILE A 77 2.82 16.86 0.74
CA ILE A 77 3.25 17.38 -0.56
C ILE A 77 2.52 18.68 -0.93
N THR A 78 1.23 18.75 -0.62
CA THR A 78 0.48 20.01 -0.77
C THR A 78 1.05 21.09 0.16
N MET A 79 1.45 20.76 1.39
CA MET A 79 2.11 21.71 2.29
C MET A 79 3.51 22.11 1.80
N ILE A 80 4.33 21.20 1.27
CA ILE A 80 5.67 21.50 0.73
C ILE A 80 5.58 22.41 -0.50
N ILE A 81 4.60 22.19 -1.39
CA ILE A 81 4.39 23.05 -2.57
C ILE A 81 3.82 24.42 -2.17
N LEU A 82 2.96 24.49 -1.15
CA LEU A 82 2.41 25.75 -0.63
C LEU A 82 3.40 26.57 0.21
N LEU A 83 4.33 25.93 0.93
CA LEU A 83 5.38 26.60 1.71
C LEU A 83 6.52 27.16 0.85
N ASN A 84 6.57 26.79 -0.44
CA ASN A 84 7.60 27.23 -1.38
C ASN A 84 7.06 28.25 -2.41
N ARG A 85 5.96 28.94 -2.08
CA ARG A 85 5.40 30.08 -2.82
C ARG A 85 5.46 31.36 -2.01
#